data_AF-A0A774MVC0-F1
#
_entry.id   AF-A0A774MVC0-F1
#
_cell.length_a   1.000
_cell.length_b   1.000
_cell.length_c   1.000
_cell.angle_alpha   90.00
_cell.angle_beta   90.00
_cell.angle_gamma   90.00
#
_symmetry.space_group_name_H-M   'P 1'
#
loop_
_entity.id
_entity.type
_entity.pdbx_description
1 polymer ?
#
loop_
_entity_poly.entity_id
_entity_poly.type
_entity_poly.pdbx_seq_one_letter_code
_entity_poly.pdbx_strand_id
1 'polypeptide(L)'
;MENKRTLVVALGGNALLKRGEPLEADIQRKNIELAARTIAQLTRQWRVVLVHGNGPQVGLLALQNSAYANVTPYPLDILGAESQGMIGYMLQQALKNHLPEREISVLLTQVEVDANDPAFLNPTKYIGPIYDEAQARALQAEKGWVFKADGNAFRRVVPSPQPKRIVENDAIRALISRD
;
A
#
# COMPACT_ATOMS: atom_id res chain seq x y z
N MET A 1 -10.13 5.07 31.51
CA MET A 1 -10.39 4.91 30.07
C MET A 1 -10.96 3.51 29.87
N GLU A 2 -12.07 3.37 29.15
CA GLU A 2 -12.68 2.05 28.90
C GLU A 2 -11.65 1.09 28.31
N ASN A 3 -11.65 -0.16 28.80
CA ASN A 3 -10.75 -1.21 28.34
C ASN A 3 -11.22 -1.71 26.95
N LYS A 4 -11.06 -0.86 25.93
CA LYS A 4 -11.47 -1.15 24.56
C LYS A 4 -10.64 -2.29 23.98
N ARG A 5 -11.30 -3.25 23.35
CA ARG A 5 -10.60 -4.31 22.59
C ARG A 5 -9.93 -3.72 21.36
N THR A 6 -8.80 -4.30 20.98
CA THR A 6 -8.07 -3.90 19.76
C THR A 6 -8.71 -4.54 18.52
N LEU A 7 -8.98 -3.73 17.51
CA LEU A 7 -9.49 -4.13 16.20
C LEU A 7 -8.46 -3.76 15.13
N VAL A 8 -7.98 -4.76 14.39
CA VAL A 8 -7.12 -4.53 13.21
C VAL A 8 -8.00 -4.42 11.97
N VAL A 9 -7.94 -3.29 11.28
CA VAL A 9 -8.71 -3.02 10.06
C VAL A 9 -7.74 -3.00 8.87
N ALA A 10 -7.98 -3.86 7.88
CA ALA A 10 -7.19 -3.91 6.66
C ALA A 10 -7.92 -3.26 5.49
N LEU A 11 -7.42 -2.10 5.02
CA LEU A 11 -7.92 -1.43 3.83
C LEU A 11 -7.29 -2.05 2.58
N GLY A 12 -8.12 -2.63 1.72
CA GLY A 12 -7.65 -3.09 0.41
C GLY A 12 -7.15 -1.91 -0.44
N GLY A 13 -6.21 -2.16 -1.36
CA GLY A 13 -5.76 -1.11 -2.30
C GLY A 13 -6.93 -0.51 -3.10
N ASN A 14 -7.95 -1.32 -3.42
CA ASN A 14 -9.18 -0.88 -4.08
C ASN A 14 -10.07 0.04 -3.22
N ALA A 15 -9.89 0.04 -1.89
CA ALA A 15 -10.55 0.99 -1.00
C ALA A 15 -9.91 2.38 -1.05
N LEU A 16 -8.65 2.47 -1.50
CA LEU A 16 -7.90 3.72 -1.64
C LEU A 16 -7.96 4.25 -3.08
N LEU A 17 -7.94 3.36 -4.07
CA LEU A 17 -8.11 3.68 -5.48
C LEU A 17 -8.77 2.52 -6.21
N LYS A 18 -9.96 2.73 -6.78
CA LYS A 18 -10.73 1.66 -7.42
C LYS A 18 -10.15 1.31 -8.79
N ARG A 19 -10.44 0.09 -9.25
CA ARG A 19 -10.03 -0.36 -10.59
C ARG A 19 -10.60 0.59 -11.65
N GLY A 20 -9.73 1.10 -12.51
CA GLY A 20 -10.10 2.01 -13.61
C GLY A 20 -10.17 3.49 -13.23
N GLU A 21 -10.05 3.84 -11.95
CA GLU A 21 -9.91 5.24 -11.57
C GLU A 21 -8.52 5.78 -11.96
N PRO A 22 -8.42 7.04 -12.40
CA PRO A 22 -7.14 7.71 -12.59
C PRO A 22 -6.29 7.68 -11.31
N LEU A 23 -4.98 7.52 -11.47
CA LEU A 23 -3.99 7.48 -10.39
C LEU A 23 -3.70 8.88 -9.81
N GLU A 24 -4.75 9.65 -9.53
CA GLU A 24 -4.68 11.05 -9.10
C GLU A 24 -4.86 11.21 -7.59
N ALA A 25 -4.19 12.21 -7.02
CA ALA A 25 -4.23 12.47 -5.59
C ALA A 25 -5.64 12.81 -5.08
N ASP A 26 -6.39 13.62 -5.82
CA ASP A 26 -7.74 14.04 -5.42
C ASP A 26 -8.74 12.89 -5.38
N ILE A 27 -8.59 11.92 -6.28
CA ILE A 27 -9.42 10.71 -6.30
C ILE A 27 -9.10 9.84 -5.09
N GLN A 28 -7.81 9.63 -4.80
CA GLN A 28 -7.39 8.88 -3.60
C GLN A 28 -7.87 9.56 -2.32
N ARG A 29 -7.77 10.89 -2.23
CA ARG A 29 -8.28 11.67 -1.09
C ARG A 29 -9.77 11.47 -0.88
N LYS A 30 -10.58 11.49 -1.95
CA LYS A 30 -12.04 11.25 -1.86
C LYS A 30 -12.36 9.84 -1.35
N ASN A 31 -11.66 8.82 -1.84
CA ASN A 31 -11.84 7.44 -1.38
C ASN A 31 -11.39 7.25 0.08
N ILE A 32 -10.24 7.83 0.44
CA ILE A 32 -9.71 7.82 1.81
C ILE A 32 -10.66 8.51 2.79
N GLU A 33 -11.24 9.65 2.41
CA GLU A 33 -12.20 10.38 3.24
C GLU A 33 -13.44 9.53 3.56
N LEU A 34 -13.93 8.73 2.60
CA LEU A 34 -15.03 7.79 2.85
C LEU A 34 -14.63 6.73 3.88
N ALA A 35 -13.44 6.13 3.75
CA ALA A 35 -12.94 5.16 4.72
C ALA A 35 -12.72 5.79 6.11
N ALA A 36 -12.17 7.00 6.16
CA ALA A 36 -11.87 7.72 7.39
C ALA A 36 -13.12 7.98 8.24
N ARG A 37 -14.25 8.35 7.61
CA ARG A 37 -15.54 8.50 8.31
C ARG A 37 -15.97 7.23 9.04
N THR A 38 -15.89 6.08 8.36
CA THR A 38 -16.26 4.78 8.95
C THR A 38 -15.30 4.40 10.07
N ILE A 39 -13.99 4.57 9.85
CA ILE A 39 -12.96 4.26 10.86
C ILE A 39 -13.15 5.13 12.10
N ALA A 40 -13.45 6.42 11.94
CA ALA A 40 -13.68 7.34 13.05
C ALA A 40 -14.89 6.94 13.91
N GLN A 41 -15.89 6.26 13.35
CA GLN A 41 -16.99 5.70 14.13
C GLN A 41 -16.56 4.46 14.91
N LEU A 42 -15.71 3.61 14.33
CA LEU A 42 -15.19 2.41 15.00
C LEU A 42 -14.37 2.76 16.25
N THR A 43 -13.63 3.88 16.26
CA THR A 43 -12.82 4.28 17.43
C THR A 43 -13.65 4.58 18.69
N ARG A 44 -14.97 4.80 18.54
CA ARG A 44 -15.88 4.97 19.68
C ARG A 44 -15.95 3.71 20.54
N GLN A 45 -15.86 2.53 19.92
CA GLN A 45 -16.01 1.23 20.60
C GLN A 45 -14.69 0.44 20.66
N TRP A 46 -13.78 0.68 19.71
CA TRP A 46 -12.58 -0.13 19.52
C TRP A 46 -11.31 0.72 19.61
N ARG A 47 -10.22 0.10 20.06
CA ARG A 47 -8.87 0.61 19.76
C ARG A 47 -8.50 0.13 18.36
N VAL A 48 -8.40 1.04 17.41
CA VAL A 48 -8.22 0.68 15.99
C VAL A 48 -6.75 0.70 15.60
N VAL A 49 -6.28 -0.39 15.00
CA VAL A 49 -5.01 -0.47 14.27
C VAL A 49 -5.34 -0.57 12.80
N LEU A 50 -4.81 0.34 11.99
CA LEU A 50 -5.09 0.40 10.55
C LEU A 50 -3.90 -0.15 9.75
N VAL A 51 -4.16 -1.06 8.83
CA VAL A 51 -3.20 -1.51 7.81
C VAL A 51 -3.81 -1.29 6.43
N HIS A 52 -2.98 -1.18 5.40
CA HIS A 52 -3.48 -0.95 4.04
C HIS A 52 -2.65 -1.69 2.99
N GLY A 53 -3.28 -1.97 1.85
CA GLY A 53 -2.59 -2.31 0.62
C GLY A 53 -2.06 -1.06 -0.10
N ASN A 54 -1.15 -1.25 -1.05
CA ASN A 54 -0.51 -0.15 -1.80
C ASN A 54 -0.39 -0.43 -3.31
N GLY A 55 -1.02 -1.47 -3.83
CA GLY A 55 -0.79 -1.98 -5.19
C GLY A 55 -0.89 -0.92 -6.31
N PRO A 56 -1.94 -0.09 -6.34
CA PRO A 56 -2.03 1.02 -7.28
C PRO A 56 -0.93 2.08 -7.07
N GLN A 57 -0.65 2.45 -5.83
CA GLN A 57 0.29 3.52 -5.46
C GLN A 57 1.74 3.15 -5.75
N VAL A 58 2.19 1.96 -5.32
CA VAL A 58 3.53 1.47 -5.62
C VAL A 58 3.72 1.26 -7.13
N GLY A 59 2.64 0.93 -7.83
CA GLY A 59 2.62 0.88 -9.30
C GLY A 59 2.82 2.25 -9.95
N LEU A 60 2.12 3.29 -9.48
CA LEU A 60 2.33 4.66 -9.93
C LEU A 60 3.77 5.13 -9.67
N LEU A 61 4.29 4.91 -8.45
CA LEU A 61 5.66 5.25 -8.09
C LEU A 61 6.67 4.53 -8.99
N ALA A 62 6.43 3.26 -9.32
CA ALA A 62 7.28 2.52 -10.25
C ALA A 62 7.28 3.13 -11.67
N LEU A 63 6.14 3.67 -12.13
CA LEU A 63 6.08 4.38 -13.41
C LEU A 63 6.84 5.71 -13.35
N GLN A 64 6.66 6.49 -12.29
CA GLN A 64 7.35 7.77 -12.08
C GLN A 64 8.86 7.57 -11.99
N ASN A 65 9.30 6.60 -11.18
CA ASN A 65 10.69 6.18 -11.05
C ASN A 65 11.29 5.73 -12.39
N SER A 66 10.49 5.12 -13.27
CA SER A 66 10.91 4.70 -14.61
C SER A 66 10.92 5.81 -15.66
N ALA A 67 10.20 6.90 -15.43
CA ALA A 67 10.11 8.01 -16.37
C ALA A 67 11.33 8.94 -16.29
N TYR A 68 12.03 8.94 -15.14
CA TYR A 68 13.25 9.72 -14.96
C TYR A 68 14.48 8.89 -15.35
N ALA A 69 14.93 9.07 -16.60
CA ALA A 69 15.95 8.21 -17.21
C ALA A 69 17.41 8.52 -16.80
N ASN A 70 17.67 9.61 -16.07
CA ASN A 70 19.03 10.07 -15.78
C ASN A 70 19.72 9.33 -14.62
N VAL A 71 19.00 8.44 -13.93
CA VAL A 71 19.52 7.67 -12.79
C VAL A 71 19.01 6.24 -12.84
N THR A 72 19.70 5.35 -12.14
CA THR A 72 19.20 3.99 -11.92
C THR A 72 17.89 4.04 -11.12
N PRO A 73 16.82 3.39 -11.58
CA PRO A 73 15.56 3.35 -10.86
C PRO A 73 15.72 2.77 -9.45
N TYR A 74 15.08 3.37 -8.46
CA TYR A 74 15.07 2.82 -7.10
C TYR A 74 14.42 1.43 -7.04
N PRO A 75 14.90 0.55 -6.13
CA PRO A 75 14.33 -0.77 -5.94
C PRO A 75 12.93 -0.70 -5.33
N LEU A 76 12.16 -1.78 -5.53
CA LEU A 76 10.72 -1.81 -5.21
C LEU A 76 10.43 -1.71 -3.71
N ASP A 77 11.35 -2.11 -2.85
CA ASP A 77 11.24 -1.96 -1.40
C ASP A 77 11.27 -0.48 -0.98
N ILE A 78 12.15 0.33 -1.59
CA ILE A 78 12.18 1.79 -1.38
C ILE A 78 10.89 2.44 -1.88
N LEU A 79 10.41 2.08 -3.07
CA LEU A 79 9.10 2.54 -3.56
C LEU A 79 7.94 2.07 -2.64
N GLY A 80 8.10 0.89 -2.03
CA GLY A 80 7.22 0.38 -1.00
C GLY A 80 7.18 1.32 0.21
N ALA A 81 8.33 1.74 0.73
CA ALA A 81 8.43 2.70 1.82
C ALA A 81 7.84 4.07 1.45
N GLU A 82 8.12 4.59 0.26
CA GLU A 82 7.52 5.82 -0.25
C GLU A 82 5.98 5.73 -0.29
N SER A 83 5.43 4.60 -0.74
CA SER A 83 3.98 4.39 -0.78
C SER A 83 3.33 4.36 0.60
N GLN A 84 4.05 3.92 1.65
CA GLN A 84 3.58 4.00 3.03
C GLN A 84 3.47 5.45 3.49
N GLY A 85 4.47 6.28 3.17
CA GLY A 85 4.43 7.72 3.43
C GLY A 85 3.28 8.41 2.70
N MET A 86 3.12 8.12 1.41
CA MET A 86 2.04 8.66 0.57
C MET A 86 0.65 8.34 1.13
N ILE A 87 0.36 7.05 1.40
CA ILE A 87 -0.96 6.60 1.86
C ILE A 87 -1.19 7.01 3.31
N GLY A 88 -0.19 6.79 4.17
CA GLY A 88 -0.23 7.12 5.58
C GLY A 88 -0.49 8.60 5.82
N TYR A 89 0.16 9.49 5.09
CA TYR A 89 -0.08 10.93 5.15
C TYR A 89 -1.54 11.29 4.86
N MET A 90 -2.11 10.75 3.77
CA MET A 90 -3.49 11.04 3.38
C MET A 90 -4.49 10.47 4.40
N LEU A 91 -4.28 9.25 4.89
CA LEU A 91 -5.12 8.62 5.92
C LEU A 91 -5.05 9.39 7.24
N GLN A 92 -3.85 9.75 7.70
CA GLN A 92 -3.65 10.49 8.94
C GLN A 92 -4.36 11.84 8.88
N GLN A 93 -4.20 12.58 7.78
CA GLN A 93 -4.86 13.87 7.59
C GLN A 93 -6.39 13.72 7.61
N ALA A 94 -6.94 12.77 6.86
CA ALA A 94 -8.38 12.54 6.81
C ALA A 94 -8.94 12.13 8.19
N LEU A 95 -8.27 11.22 8.90
CA LEU A 95 -8.70 10.80 10.22
C LEU A 95 -8.59 11.92 11.27
N LYS A 96 -7.52 12.74 11.25
CA LYS A 96 -7.39 13.89 12.15
C LYS A 96 -8.49 14.94 11.91
N ASN A 97 -8.97 15.09 10.68
CA ASN A 97 -10.13 15.96 10.41
C ASN A 97 -11.42 15.48 11.10
N HIS A 98 -11.59 14.15 11.27
CA HIS A 98 -12.74 13.58 11.99
C HIS A 98 -12.52 13.43 13.49
N LEU A 99 -11.26 13.37 13.92
CA LEU A 99 -10.85 13.08 15.30
C LEU A 99 -9.74 14.07 15.73
N PRO A 100 -10.01 15.38 15.80
CA PRO A 100 -8.97 16.40 16.01
C PRO A 100 -8.18 16.18 17.31
N GLU A 101 -8.88 15.82 18.38
CA GLU A 101 -8.31 15.59 19.72
C GLU A 101 -7.61 14.23 19.88
N ARG A 102 -7.72 13.33 18.89
CA ARG A 102 -7.14 11.98 19.02
C ARG A 102 -5.78 11.93 18.37
N GLU A 103 -4.79 11.44 19.08
CA GLU A 103 -3.47 11.20 18.48
C GLU A 103 -3.53 10.07 17.44
N ILE A 104 -2.92 10.33 16.28
CA ILE A 104 -2.87 9.40 15.16
C ILE A 104 -1.45 9.37 14.66
N SER A 105 -0.82 8.21 14.73
CA SER A 105 0.56 8.00 14.28
C SER A 105 0.57 7.09 13.05
N VAL A 106 1.44 7.43 12.10
CA VAL A 106 1.78 6.57 10.95
C VAL A 106 3.19 6.06 11.18
N LEU A 107 3.37 4.75 11.01
CA LEU A 107 4.65 4.09 11.24
C LEU A 107 5.13 3.44 9.95
N LEU A 108 6.32 3.84 9.49
CA LEU A 108 7.03 3.07 8.47
C LEU A 108 7.30 1.67 9.03
N THR A 109 6.88 0.65 8.29
CA THR A 109 6.85 -0.73 8.76
C THR A 109 7.59 -1.63 7.78
N GLN A 110 8.52 -2.41 8.31
CA GLN A 110 9.27 -3.44 7.60
C GLN A 110 8.72 -4.83 7.96
N VAL A 111 8.69 -5.71 6.97
CA VAL A 111 8.23 -7.09 7.14
C VAL A 111 9.34 -8.03 6.68
N GLU A 112 9.79 -8.85 7.60
CA GLU A 112 10.75 -9.91 7.33
C GLU A 112 10.10 -11.01 6.50
N VAL A 113 10.83 -11.51 5.50
CA VAL A 113 10.40 -12.56 4.56
C VAL A 113 11.53 -13.57 4.36
N ASP A 114 11.23 -14.76 3.83
CA ASP A 114 12.28 -15.72 3.46
C ASP A 114 13.00 -15.28 2.18
N ALA A 115 14.32 -15.14 2.19
CA ALA A 115 15.08 -14.85 0.97
C ALA A 115 14.96 -15.97 -0.09
N ASN A 116 14.64 -17.20 0.33
CA ASN A 116 14.45 -18.35 -0.55
C ASN A 116 12.97 -18.65 -0.84
N ASP A 117 12.05 -17.70 -0.56
CA ASP A 117 10.62 -17.92 -0.84
C ASP A 117 10.39 -18.19 -2.34
N PRO A 118 9.66 -19.26 -2.71
CA PRO A 118 9.36 -19.57 -4.11
C PRO A 118 8.68 -18.43 -4.89
N ALA A 119 8.04 -17.48 -4.20
CA ALA A 119 7.42 -16.30 -4.81
C ALA A 119 8.43 -15.40 -5.55
N PHE A 120 9.72 -15.44 -5.20
CA PHE A 120 10.77 -14.74 -5.95
C PHE A 120 10.99 -15.32 -7.34
N LEU A 121 10.80 -16.64 -7.51
CA LEU A 121 10.93 -17.33 -8.79
C LEU A 121 9.65 -17.27 -9.63
N ASN A 122 8.48 -17.15 -8.99
CA ASN A 122 7.19 -17.05 -9.66
C ASN A 122 6.38 -15.84 -9.16
N PRO A 123 6.65 -14.62 -9.67
CA PRO A 123 5.89 -13.42 -9.34
C PRO A 123 4.39 -13.58 -9.64
N THR A 124 3.53 -13.28 -8.68
CA THR A 124 2.06 -13.41 -8.82
C THR A 124 1.29 -12.16 -8.44
N LYS A 125 1.92 -11.24 -7.68
CA LYS A 125 1.22 -10.07 -7.17
C LYS A 125 1.21 -8.96 -8.20
N TYR A 126 0.03 -8.64 -8.69
CA TYR A 126 -0.14 -7.60 -9.67
C TYR A 126 -0.03 -6.17 -9.08
N ILE A 127 0.68 -5.28 -9.77
CA ILE A 127 0.84 -3.86 -9.40
C ILE A 127 0.65 -2.93 -10.61
N GLY A 128 0.33 -1.66 -10.36
CA GLY A 128 0.25 -0.64 -11.41
C GLY A 128 -0.92 -0.79 -12.39
N PRO A 129 -0.89 -0.05 -13.52
CA PRO A 129 -1.97 -0.02 -14.50
C PRO A 129 -1.98 -1.27 -15.37
N ILE A 130 -3.01 -1.37 -16.21
CA ILE A 130 -3.13 -2.38 -17.25
C ILE A 130 -2.40 -1.96 -18.54
N TYR A 131 -1.94 -2.94 -19.30
CA TYR A 131 -1.22 -2.81 -20.56
C TYR A 131 -1.85 -3.71 -21.61
N ASP A 132 -1.72 -3.34 -22.88
CA ASP A 132 -1.92 -4.29 -23.96
C ASP A 132 -0.72 -5.24 -24.10
N GLU A 133 -0.86 -6.28 -24.93
CA GLU A 133 0.18 -7.29 -25.12
C GLU A 133 1.48 -6.70 -25.71
N ALA A 134 1.36 -5.75 -26.66
CA ALA A 134 2.51 -5.17 -27.34
C ALA A 134 3.33 -4.31 -26.36
N GLN A 135 2.66 -3.49 -25.54
CA GLN A 135 3.25 -2.70 -24.47
C GLN A 135 3.93 -3.59 -23.43
N ALA A 136 3.27 -4.68 -22.99
CA ALA A 136 3.83 -5.61 -22.02
C ALA A 136 5.10 -6.29 -22.55
N ARG A 137 5.11 -6.75 -23.82
CA ARG A 137 6.29 -7.34 -24.46
C ARG A 137 7.44 -6.34 -24.60
N ALA A 138 7.15 -5.09 -24.98
CA ALA A 138 8.17 -4.05 -25.08
C ALA A 138 8.82 -3.77 -23.72
N LEU A 139 8.01 -3.58 -22.66
CA LEU A 139 8.51 -3.31 -21.31
C LEU A 139 9.23 -4.52 -20.70
N GLN A 140 8.83 -5.74 -21.05
CA GLN A 140 9.56 -6.94 -20.66
C GLN A 140 10.97 -6.96 -21.29
N ALA A 141 11.08 -6.65 -22.58
CA ALA A 141 12.37 -6.62 -23.29
C ALA A 141 13.28 -5.48 -22.81
N GLU A 142 12.72 -4.29 -22.58
CA GLU A 142 13.46 -3.10 -22.17
C GLU A 142 13.89 -3.18 -20.69
N LYS A 143 13.00 -3.65 -19.80
CA LYS A 143 13.15 -3.49 -18.34
C LYS A 143 13.21 -4.79 -17.56
N GLY A 144 13.05 -5.94 -18.22
CA GLY A 144 12.99 -7.25 -17.56
C GLY A 144 11.75 -7.44 -16.67
N TRP A 145 10.71 -6.62 -16.85
CA TRP A 145 9.49 -6.73 -16.04
C TRP A 145 8.71 -7.98 -16.39
N VAL A 146 8.14 -8.62 -15.37
CA VAL A 146 7.29 -9.80 -15.53
C VAL A 146 5.83 -9.35 -15.60
N PHE A 147 5.11 -9.84 -16.61
CA PHE A 147 3.69 -9.58 -16.81
C PHE A 147 2.89 -10.88 -16.79
N LYS A 148 1.65 -10.80 -16.31
CA LYS A 148 0.65 -11.87 -16.43
C LYS A 148 -0.67 -11.29 -16.93
N ALA A 149 -1.48 -12.15 -17.55
CA ALA A 149 -2.82 -11.78 -17.98
C ALA A 149 -3.70 -11.38 -16.76
N ASP A 150 -4.52 -10.34 -16.95
CA ASP A 150 -5.55 -9.83 -16.03
C ASP A 150 -6.79 -9.54 -16.87
N GLY A 151 -7.56 -10.60 -17.15
CA GLY A 151 -8.64 -10.57 -18.13
C GLY A 151 -8.09 -10.47 -19.56
N ASN A 152 -8.59 -9.49 -20.32
CA ASN A 152 -8.16 -9.23 -21.71
C ASN A 152 -6.94 -8.30 -21.80
N ALA A 153 -6.34 -7.96 -20.66
CA ALA A 153 -5.18 -7.08 -20.57
C ALA A 153 -4.03 -7.77 -19.82
N PHE A 154 -2.89 -7.10 -19.75
CA PHE A 154 -1.70 -7.53 -19.01
C PHE A 154 -1.42 -6.59 -17.86
N ARG A 155 -0.90 -7.13 -16.74
CA ARG A 155 -0.46 -6.31 -15.61
C ARG A 155 0.87 -6.80 -15.09
N ARG A 156 1.73 -5.86 -14.67
CA ARG A 156 3.03 -6.18 -14.09
C ARG A 156 2.81 -6.98 -12.80
N VAL A 157 3.55 -8.06 -12.64
CA VAL A 157 3.59 -8.87 -11.42
C VAL A 157 4.94 -8.77 -10.74
N VAL A 158 4.92 -8.84 -9.41
CA VAL A 158 6.10 -8.83 -8.54
C VAL A 158 6.04 -10.00 -7.55
N PRO A 159 7.18 -10.41 -6.98
CA PRO A 159 7.22 -11.37 -5.88
C PRO A 159 6.31 -10.94 -4.73
N SER A 160 5.65 -11.92 -4.10
CA SER A 160 4.82 -11.71 -2.93
C SER A 160 5.06 -12.82 -1.92
N PRO A 161 6.26 -12.84 -1.32
CA PRO A 161 6.66 -13.86 -0.34
C PRO A 161 5.78 -13.81 0.92
N GLN A 162 5.74 -14.91 1.66
CA GLN A 162 4.96 -14.97 2.90
C GLN A 162 5.62 -14.12 3.99
N PRO A 163 4.86 -13.26 4.70
CA PRO A 163 5.40 -12.46 5.78
C PRO A 163 5.73 -13.34 6.98
N LYS A 164 6.93 -13.19 7.54
CA LYS A 164 7.37 -13.90 8.75
C LYS A 164 7.18 -13.08 10.01
N ARG A 165 7.62 -11.82 10.00
CA ARG A 165 7.64 -10.97 11.19
C ARG A 165 7.55 -9.49 10.84
N ILE A 166 6.79 -8.73 11.62
CA ILE A 166 6.81 -7.27 11.58
C ILE A 166 7.98 -6.79 12.44
N VAL A 167 8.92 -6.06 11.85
CA VAL A 167 10.12 -5.61 12.55
C VAL A 167 9.76 -4.63 13.67
N GLU A 168 8.85 -3.68 13.39
CA GLU A 168 8.41 -2.65 14.33
C GLU A 168 7.27 -3.11 15.26
N ASN A 169 7.09 -4.42 15.48
CA ASN A 169 6.04 -4.97 16.34
C ASN A 169 6.05 -4.36 17.77
N ASP A 170 7.24 -4.11 18.33
CA ASP A 170 7.36 -3.55 19.68
C ASP A 170 6.93 -2.07 19.74
N ALA A 171 7.26 -1.29 18.71
CA ALA A 171 6.79 0.09 18.59
C ALA A 171 5.27 0.15 18.42
N ILE A 172 4.69 -0.75 17.61
CA ILE A 172 3.24 -0.88 17.44
C ILE A 172 2.58 -1.23 18.77
N ARG A 173 3.13 -2.18 19.53
CA ARG A 173 2.60 -2.55 20.86
C ARG A 173 2.70 -1.40 21.85
N ALA A 174 3.79 -0.65 21.85
CA ALA A 174 3.95 0.53 22.70
C ALA A 174 2.89 1.60 22.40
N LEU A 175 2.61 1.88 21.11
CA LEU A 175 1.55 2.80 20.71
C LEU A 175 0.16 2.30 21.12
N ILE A 176 -0.14 1.02 20.90
CA ILE A 176 -1.41 0.39 21.32
C ILE A 176 -1.60 0.47 22.83
N SER A 177 -0.54 0.37 23.62
CA SER A 177 -0.61 0.40 25.08
C SER A 177 -0.91 1.79 25.66
N ARG A 178 -0.70 2.86 24.87
CA ARG A 178 -0.92 4.26 25.27
C ARG A 178 -2.31 4.80 24.94
N ASP A 179 -3.10 4.05 24.17
CA ASP A 179 -4.45 4.44 23.71
C ASP A 179 -5.55 4.06 24.71
#